data_AF-A0A2L2YNM5-F1
#
_entry.id   AF-A0A2L2YNM5-F1
#
_cell.length_a   1.000
_cell.length_b   1.000
_cell.length_c   1.000
_cell.angle_alpha   90.00
_cell.angle_beta   90.00
_cell.angle_gamma   90.00
#
_symmetry.space_group_name_H-M   'P 1'
#
loop_
_entity.id
_entity.type
_entity.pdbx_description
1 polymer ?
#
loop_
_entity_poly.entity_id
_entity_poly.type
_entity_poly.pdbx_seq_one_letter_code
_entity_poly.pdbx_strand_id
1 'polypeptide(L)'
;ETISFDTPASVQVDTSLNLLKKQLFVEGAVTTTAKRKNVLHGMLVMNNNKIRLMEPDEAMSELGLVPHQIRFTSTILVDDPSGAPASRLTDVIFAKIKSLLENKTVQLAPDCSITVASVLIKVDVCEDDTKSICLSWGYQDEELGKHLLPLIKKWATETK
;
A
#
# COMPACT_ATOMS: atom_id res chain seq x y z
N GLU A 1 53.34 -17.20 -7.07
CA GLU A 1 52.32 -16.26 -6.56
C GLU A 1 51.33 -16.02 -7.70
N THR A 2 50.04 -16.24 -7.46
CA THR A 2 49.00 -16.16 -8.50
C THR A 2 48.13 -14.95 -8.21
N ILE A 3 48.09 -13.99 -9.12
CA ILE A 3 47.28 -12.77 -9.02
C ILE A 3 45.94 -13.02 -9.73
N SER A 4 44.83 -12.77 -9.03
CA SER A 4 43.48 -12.81 -9.57
C SER A 4 43.00 -11.40 -9.95
N PHE A 5 42.40 -11.26 -11.14
CA PHE A 5 41.78 -10.02 -11.59
C PHE A 5 40.26 -10.17 -11.57
N ASP A 6 39.58 -9.32 -10.81
CA ASP A 6 38.12 -9.27 -10.78
C ASP A 6 37.60 -8.63 -12.08
N THR A 7 36.78 -9.35 -12.83
CA THR A 7 36.13 -8.82 -14.04
C THR A 7 34.66 -8.58 -13.73
N PRO A 8 34.22 -7.31 -13.58
CA PRO A 8 32.82 -7.03 -13.32
C PRO A 8 31.98 -7.42 -14.52
N ALA A 9 31.01 -8.31 -14.30
CA ALA A 9 30.02 -8.66 -15.32
C ALA A 9 29.08 -7.46 -15.54
N SER A 10 29.05 -6.94 -16.76
CA SER A 10 28.13 -5.86 -17.17
C SER A 10 27.04 -6.43 -18.05
N VAL A 11 25.79 -6.17 -17.68
CA VAL A 11 24.60 -6.65 -18.39
C VAL A 11 23.87 -5.45 -18.95
N GLN A 12 23.66 -5.42 -20.27
CA GLN A 12 22.92 -4.35 -20.93
C GLN A 12 21.42 -4.52 -20.67
N VAL A 13 20.77 -3.42 -20.28
CA VAL A 13 19.34 -3.37 -19.98
C VAL A 13 18.72 -2.22 -20.77
N ASP A 14 17.79 -2.54 -21.68
CA ASP A 14 17.00 -1.51 -22.36
C ASP A 14 15.88 -1.04 -21.42
N THR A 15 15.57 0.26 -21.41
CA THR A 15 14.51 0.80 -20.52
C THR A 15 13.39 1.43 -21.34
N SER A 16 12.14 1.16 -20.96
CA SER A 16 10.95 1.75 -21.59
C SER A 16 10.94 3.27 -21.44
N LEU A 17 10.75 3.98 -22.56
CA LEU A 17 10.63 5.43 -22.56
C LEU A 17 9.39 5.91 -21.79
N ASN A 18 8.31 5.14 -21.80
CA ASN A 18 7.08 5.48 -21.10
C ASN A 18 7.29 5.48 -19.58
N LEU A 19 8.03 4.49 -19.09
CA LEU A 19 8.43 4.38 -17.69
C LEU A 19 9.26 5.60 -17.24
N LEU A 20 10.25 5.99 -18.04
CA LEU A 20 11.06 7.17 -17.77
C LEU A 20 10.23 8.47 -17.77
N LYS A 21 9.30 8.61 -18.72
CA LYS A 21 8.41 9.79 -18.80
C LYS A 21 7.49 9.91 -17.59
N LYS A 22 6.88 8.81 -17.14
CA LYS A 22 6.03 8.80 -15.94
C LYS A 22 6.82 9.22 -14.71
N GLN A 23 8.04 8.69 -14.54
CA GLN A 23 8.88 9.04 -13.41
C GLN A 23 9.26 10.53 -13.39
N LEU A 24 9.60 11.08 -14.55
CA LEU A 24 9.90 12.51 -14.69
C LEU A 24 8.67 13.38 -14.38
N PHE A 25 7.45 12.92 -14.67
CA PHE A 25 6.23 13.66 -14.33
C PHE A 25 5.93 13.63 -12.82
N VAL A 26 6.12 12.47 -12.18
CA VAL A 26 5.97 12.32 -10.73
C VAL A 26 6.96 13.23 -9.98
N GLU A 27 8.21 13.32 -10.43
CA GLU A 27 9.20 14.25 -9.86
C GLU A 27 9.03 15.70 -10.33
N GLY A 28 8.53 15.93 -11.54
CA GLY A 28 8.26 17.27 -12.08
C GLY A 28 7.16 18.02 -11.32
N ALA A 29 6.27 17.29 -10.65
CA ALA A 29 5.31 17.85 -9.69
C ALA A 29 5.92 18.11 -8.29
N VAL A 30 7.11 17.55 -8.02
CA VAL A 30 7.88 17.67 -6.76
C VAL A 30 9.18 18.41 -7.05
N THR A 31 9.10 19.59 -7.67
CA THR A 31 10.27 20.45 -7.74
C THR A 31 10.60 20.96 -6.35
N THR A 32 11.91 20.93 -6.04
CA THR A 32 12.59 21.47 -4.85
C THR A 32 12.64 20.54 -3.65
N THR A 33 13.62 19.64 -3.62
CA THR A 33 14.62 19.54 -2.53
C THR A 33 15.51 18.30 -2.71
N ALA A 34 16.82 18.56 -2.76
CA ALA A 34 17.96 17.70 -2.39
C ALA A 34 18.05 16.27 -2.96
N LYS A 35 19.17 15.96 -3.64
CA LYS A 35 19.87 14.65 -3.88
C LYS A 35 19.20 13.35 -3.37
N ARG A 36 17.90 13.14 -3.54
CA ARG A 36 17.20 11.92 -3.18
C ARG A 36 17.41 10.94 -4.32
N LYS A 37 17.69 9.69 -3.96
CA LYS A 37 17.76 8.60 -4.94
C LYS A 37 16.38 8.50 -5.58
N ASN A 38 16.31 8.78 -6.88
CA ASN A 38 15.11 8.58 -7.67
C ASN A 38 14.93 7.06 -7.89
N VAL A 39 13.91 6.48 -7.25
CA VAL A 39 13.64 5.04 -7.30
C VAL A 39 12.67 4.76 -8.44
N LEU A 40 13.18 4.21 -9.55
CA LEU A 40 12.35 3.79 -10.68
C LEU A 40 11.70 2.44 -10.41
N HIS A 41 10.37 2.41 -10.32
CA HIS A 41 9.60 1.18 -10.16
C HIS A 41 9.26 0.58 -11.51
N GLY A 42 9.65 -0.68 -11.76
CA GLY A 42 9.35 -1.37 -13.01
C GLY A 42 9.58 -2.87 -12.91
N MET A 43 9.26 -3.59 -13.97
CA MET A 43 9.43 -5.03 -14.09
C MET A 43 10.60 -5.33 -15.05
N LEU A 44 11.57 -6.12 -14.56
CA LEU A 44 12.70 -6.56 -15.37
C LEU A 44 12.31 -7.84 -16.11
N VAL A 45 12.12 -7.73 -17.42
CA VAL A 45 11.76 -8.85 -18.30
C VAL A 45 13.00 -9.33 -19.02
N MET A 46 13.37 -10.59 -18.78
CA MET A 46 14.40 -11.29 -19.54
C MET A 46 13.71 -12.20 -20.55
N ASN A 47 13.76 -11.84 -21.82
CA ASN A 47 13.16 -12.60 -22.92
C ASN A 47 14.04 -12.52 -24.16
N ASN A 48 14.21 -13.63 -24.91
CA ASN A 48 14.97 -13.69 -26.16
C ASN A 48 16.39 -13.09 -26.08
N ASN A 49 17.16 -13.43 -25.02
CA ASN A 49 18.51 -12.89 -24.75
C ASN A 49 18.57 -11.36 -24.62
N LYS A 50 17.44 -10.70 -24.39
CA LYS A 50 17.35 -9.27 -24.07
C LYS A 50 16.79 -9.10 -22.68
N ILE A 51 17.28 -8.07 -22.00
CA ILE A 51 16.79 -7.68 -20.69
C ILE A 51 16.21 -6.28 -20.84
N ARG A 52 14.93 -6.15 -20.53
CA ARG A 52 14.18 -4.90 -20.66
C ARG A 52 13.55 -4.52 -19.33
N LEU A 53 13.66 -3.26 -18.95
CA LEU A 53 12.93 -2.67 -17.83
C LEU A 53 11.70 -1.95 -18.38
N MET A 54 10.51 -2.39 -17.95
CA MET A 54 9.23 -1.90 -18.47
C MET A 54 8.19 -1.75 -17.36
N GLU A 55 7.03 -1.18 -17.70
CA GLU A 55 5.91 -1.07 -16.77
C GLU A 55 5.36 -2.45 -16.42
N PRO A 56 4.98 -2.72 -15.16
CA PRO A 56 4.44 -4.02 -14.76
C PRO A 56 3.23 -4.45 -15.59
N ASP A 57 2.27 -3.56 -15.84
CA ASP A 57 1.05 -3.89 -16.61
C ASP A 57 1.36 -4.25 -18.07
N GLU A 58 2.29 -3.51 -18.70
CA GLU A 58 2.77 -3.78 -20.05
C GLU A 58 3.46 -5.14 -20.13
N ALA A 59 4.32 -5.41 -19.16
CA ALA A 59 5.07 -6.65 -19.07
C ALA A 59 4.17 -7.87 -18.86
N MET A 60 3.18 -7.75 -17.96
CA MET A 60 2.20 -8.79 -17.72
C MET A 60 1.35 -9.06 -18.96
N SER A 61 0.93 -8.00 -19.66
CA SER A 61 0.20 -8.14 -20.93
C SER A 61 1.06 -8.80 -22.02
N GLU A 62 2.34 -8.43 -22.16
CA GLU A 62 3.25 -9.02 -23.16
C GLU A 62 3.47 -10.52 -22.90
N LEU A 63 3.55 -10.91 -21.63
CA LEU A 63 3.75 -12.31 -21.21
C LEU A 63 2.44 -13.12 -21.14
N GLY A 64 1.29 -12.50 -21.40
CA GLY A 64 -0.03 -13.14 -21.27
C GLY A 64 -0.38 -13.55 -19.84
N LEU A 65 0.16 -12.84 -18.85
CA LEU A 65 -0.02 -13.11 -17.43
C LEU A 65 -1.12 -12.23 -16.84
N VAL A 66 -1.92 -12.83 -15.95
CA VAL A 66 -2.91 -12.10 -15.16
C VAL A 66 -2.31 -11.77 -13.79
N PRO A 67 -2.29 -10.48 -13.38
CA PRO A 67 -1.85 -10.11 -12.04
C PRO A 67 -2.68 -10.80 -10.96
N HIS A 68 -2.00 -11.41 -10.00
CA HIS A 68 -2.67 -11.98 -8.84
C HIS A 68 -3.17 -10.87 -7.93
N GLN A 69 -4.46 -10.87 -7.61
CA GLN A 69 -5.07 -9.93 -6.68
C GLN A 69 -4.97 -10.50 -5.27
N ILE A 70 -3.88 -10.16 -4.59
CA ILE A 70 -3.66 -10.58 -3.19
C ILE A 70 -4.24 -9.52 -2.26
N ARG A 71 -5.08 -9.97 -1.33
CA ARG A 71 -5.72 -9.14 -0.31
C ARG A 71 -5.51 -9.74 1.07
N PHE A 72 -4.91 -8.96 1.96
CA PHE A 72 -4.78 -9.32 3.38
C PHE A 72 -6.01 -8.82 4.12
N THR A 73 -6.48 -9.62 5.09
CA THR A 73 -7.60 -9.23 5.96
C THR A 73 -7.27 -9.62 7.39
N SER A 74 -7.47 -8.68 8.31
CA SER A 74 -7.28 -8.86 9.74
C SER A 74 -8.51 -8.37 10.47
N THR A 75 -8.96 -9.14 11.47
CA THR A 75 -10.11 -8.80 12.30
C THR A 75 -9.64 -8.54 13.72
N ILE A 76 -9.98 -7.37 14.26
CA ILE A 76 -9.69 -6.99 15.65
C ILE A 76 -11.01 -7.03 16.41
N LEU A 77 -11.07 -7.83 17.47
CA LEU A 77 -12.20 -7.87 18.39
C LEU A 77 -11.95 -6.88 19.54
N VAL A 78 -13.01 -6.16 19.92
CA VAL A 78 -12.99 -5.11 20.94
C VAL A 78 -14.20 -5.29 21.83
N ASP A 79 -14.00 -5.48 23.14
CA ASP A 79 -15.12 -5.45 24.08
C ASP A 79 -15.62 -4.02 24.21
N ASP A 80 -16.91 -3.79 23.97
CA ASP A 80 -17.55 -2.50 24.15
C ASP A 80 -18.79 -2.62 25.04
N PRO A 81 -18.61 -2.68 26.37
CA PRO A 81 -19.72 -2.79 27.32
C PRO A 81 -20.62 -1.54 27.33
N SER A 82 -20.26 -0.47 26.61
CA SER A 82 -21.07 0.76 26.55
C SER A 82 -22.27 0.65 25.61
N GLY A 83 -22.32 -0.38 24.74
CA GLY A 83 -23.38 -0.55 23.74
C GLY A 83 -23.45 0.57 22.71
N ALA A 84 -22.39 1.38 22.57
CA ALA A 84 -22.37 2.50 21.64
C ALA A 84 -22.50 2.01 20.19
N PRO A 85 -23.09 2.78 19.27
CA PRO A 85 -23.13 2.41 17.85
C PRO A 85 -21.74 2.20 17.25
N ALA A 86 -21.61 1.30 16.28
CA ALA A 86 -20.36 1.09 15.53
C ALA A 86 -19.87 2.40 14.86
N SER A 87 -20.80 3.24 14.41
CA SER A 87 -20.49 4.54 13.79
C SER A 87 -19.64 5.44 14.67
N ARG A 88 -19.85 5.45 16.00
CA ARG A 88 -19.03 6.25 16.92
C ARG A 88 -17.56 5.81 16.90
N LEU A 89 -17.31 4.51 16.86
CA LEU A 89 -15.94 3.98 16.79
C LEU A 89 -15.32 4.24 15.42
N THR A 90 -16.11 4.08 14.35
CA THR A 90 -15.72 4.48 12.99
C THR A 90 -15.29 5.95 12.94
N ASP A 91 -16.07 6.87 13.51
CA ASP A 91 -15.76 8.31 13.50
C ASP A 91 -14.45 8.64 14.22
N VAL A 92 -14.20 7.98 15.36
CA VAL A 92 -12.94 8.12 16.11
C VAL A 92 -11.76 7.63 15.27
N ILE A 93 -11.86 6.45 14.65
CA ILE A 93 -10.81 5.90 13.79
C ILE A 93 -10.59 6.80 12.58
N PHE A 94 -11.66 7.26 11.93
CA PHE A 94 -11.61 8.15 10.77
C PHE A 94 -10.89 9.47 11.11
N ALA A 95 -11.24 10.11 12.24
CA ALA A 95 -10.61 11.35 12.68
C ALA A 95 -9.11 11.17 12.94
N LYS A 96 -8.71 10.08 13.59
CA LYS A 96 -7.30 9.78 13.88
C LYS A 96 -6.50 9.51 12.59
N ILE A 97 -7.05 8.73 11.65
CA ILE A 97 -6.42 8.46 10.36
C ILE A 97 -6.30 9.74 9.52
N LYS A 98 -7.36 10.56 9.49
CA LYS A 98 -7.37 11.83 8.76
C LYS A 98 -6.32 12.81 9.29
N SER A 99 -6.13 12.85 10.62
CA SER A 99 -5.06 13.62 11.26
C SER A 99 -3.66 13.08 10.96
N LEU A 100 -3.50 11.77 10.81
CA LEU A 100 -2.22 11.13 10.52
C LEU A 100 -1.77 11.34 9.07
N LEU A 101 -2.71 11.36 8.12
CA LEU A 101 -2.45 11.36 6.67
C LEU A 101 -2.67 12.71 5.99
N GLU A 102 -2.72 13.80 6.75
CA GLU A 102 -2.81 15.18 6.24
C GLU A 102 -3.89 15.37 5.14
N ASN A 103 -5.06 14.75 5.31
CA ASN A 103 -6.28 14.91 4.50
C ASN A 103 -6.28 14.44 3.03
N LYS A 104 -5.21 13.91 2.43
CA LYS A 104 -5.18 13.77 0.95
C LYS A 104 -5.86 12.52 0.37
N THR A 105 -6.08 11.44 1.13
CA THR A 105 -6.52 10.15 0.55
C THR A 105 -7.52 9.35 1.37
N VAL A 106 -8.09 9.92 2.44
CA VAL A 106 -9.00 9.22 3.36
C VAL A 106 -10.45 9.56 3.01
N GLN A 107 -11.27 8.56 2.73
CA GLN A 107 -12.70 8.73 2.44
C GLN A 107 -13.54 7.91 3.44
N LEU A 108 -14.70 8.44 3.80
CA LEU A 108 -15.70 7.76 4.62
C LEU A 108 -16.94 7.50 3.75
N ALA A 109 -17.31 6.24 3.59
CA ALA A 109 -18.45 5.82 2.81
C ALA A 109 -19.76 5.86 3.65
N PRO A 110 -20.94 5.89 2.99
CA PRO A 110 -22.23 5.91 3.69
C PRO A 110 -22.52 4.68 4.56
N ASP A 111 -21.87 3.54 4.26
CA ASP A 111 -21.93 2.30 5.04
C ASP A 111 -21.01 2.32 6.27
N CYS A 112 -20.53 3.50 6.69
CA CYS A 112 -19.56 3.66 7.77
C CYS A 112 -18.23 2.91 7.55
N SER A 113 -17.86 2.66 6.29
CA SER A 113 -16.55 2.13 5.95
C SER A 113 -15.54 3.24 5.62
N ILE A 114 -14.30 3.06 6.06
CA ILE A 114 -13.22 4.02 5.81
C ILE A 114 -12.31 3.40 4.75
N THR A 115 -12.02 4.18 3.70
CA THR A 115 -11.10 3.78 2.64
C THR A 115 -9.90 4.71 2.56
N VAL A 116 -8.70 4.13 2.52
CA VAL A 116 -7.42 4.83 2.35
C VAL A 116 -6.60 4.08 1.30
N ALA A 117 -6.43 4.65 0.11
CA ALA A 117 -5.87 3.91 -1.04
C ALA A 117 -6.62 2.57 -1.24
N SER A 118 -5.96 1.41 -1.24
CA SER A 118 -6.63 0.08 -1.29
C SER A 118 -7.03 -0.50 0.09
N VAL A 119 -6.72 0.20 1.18
CA VAL A 119 -7.07 -0.20 2.55
C VAL A 119 -8.53 0.13 2.83
N LEU A 120 -9.28 -0.88 3.26
CA LEU A 120 -10.67 -0.79 3.70
C LEU A 120 -10.72 -1.11 5.19
N ILE A 121 -11.42 -0.28 5.96
CA ILE A 121 -11.72 -0.48 7.38
C ILE A 121 -13.23 -0.53 7.53
N LYS A 122 -13.74 -1.58 8.14
CA LYS A 122 -15.15 -1.73 8.52
C LYS A 122 -15.27 -2.03 9.99
N VAL A 123 -16.27 -1.44 10.64
CA VAL A 123 -16.58 -1.69 12.05
C VAL A 123 -17.98 -2.26 12.11
N ASP A 124 -18.08 -3.48 12.61
CA ASP A 124 -19.34 -4.20 12.77
C ASP A 124 -19.59 -4.49 14.25
N VAL A 125 -20.87 -4.50 14.65
CA VAL A 125 -21.28 -4.93 15.99
C VAL A 125 -21.48 -6.45 15.94
N CYS A 126 -20.88 -7.16 16.90
CA CYS A 126 -21.02 -8.60 17.07
C CYS A 126 -22.00 -8.91 18.22
N GLU A 127 -22.37 -10.19 18.32
CA GLU A 127 -23.12 -10.70 19.47
C GLU A 127 -22.24 -10.54 20.75
N ASP A 128 -22.87 -10.40 21.92
CA ASP A 128 -22.21 -10.25 23.24
C ASP A 128 -21.50 -8.91 23.54
N ASP A 129 -22.03 -7.77 23.09
CA ASP A 129 -21.45 -6.43 23.35
C ASP A 129 -19.99 -6.28 22.86
N THR A 130 -19.61 -7.06 21.85
CA THR A 130 -18.31 -6.98 21.19
C THR A 130 -18.43 -6.26 19.85
N LYS A 131 -17.36 -5.57 19.45
CA LYS A 131 -17.22 -4.96 18.13
C LYS A 131 -16.09 -5.62 17.38
N SER A 132 -16.29 -5.84 16.09
CA SER A 132 -15.24 -6.31 15.19
C SER A 132 -14.81 -5.18 14.27
N ILE A 133 -13.50 -4.98 14.15
CA ILE A 133 -12.90 -4.06 13.18
C ILE A 133 -12.21 -4.93 12.12
N CYS A 134 -12.78 -4.95 10.93
CA CYS A 134 -12.21 -5.62 9.77
C CYS A 134 -11.31 -4.62 9.02
N LEU A 135 -10.01 -4.90 9.00
CA LEU A 135 -9.01 -4.17 8.23
C LEU A 135 -8.56 -5.04 7.05
N SER A 136 -8.70 -4.54 5.83
CA SER A 136 -8.47 -5.33 4.63
C SER A 136 -7.80 -4.51 3.54
N TRP A 137 -6.66 -4.94 3.01
CA TRP A 137 -5.83 -4.17 2.08
C TRP A 137 -5.23 -5.01 0.96
N GLY A 138 -4.98 -4.40 -0.19
CA GLY A 138 -4.27 -5.06 -1.31
C GLY A 138 -2.77 -5.14 -1.06
N TYR A 139 -2.09 -6.08 -1.71
CA TYR A 139 -0.63 -6.25 -1.62
C TYR A 139 0.17 -4.98 -1.97
N GLN A 140 -0.35 -4.16 -2.89
CA GLN A 140 0.29 -2.90 -3.29
C GLN A 140 0.41 -1.88 -2.14
N ASP A 141 -0.44 -2.00 -1.11
CA ASP A 141 -0.46 -1.13 0.07
C ASP A 141 -0.13 -1.93 1.36
N GLU A 142 0.69 -2.99 1.25
CA GLU A 142 1.05 -3.84 2.40
C GLU A 142 1.70 -3.05 3.54
N GLU A 143 2.61 -2.15 3.22
CA GLU A 143 3.31 -1.27 4.17
C GLU A 143 2.34 -0.35 4.89
N LEU A 144 1.36 0.21 4.17
CA LEU A 144 0.32 1.05 4.74
C LEU A 144 -0.59 0.23 5.66
N GLY A 145 -1.05 -0.95 5.22
CA GLY A 145 -1.85 -1.86 6.02
C GLY A 145 -1.14 -2.30 7.30
N LYS A 146 0.15 -2.68 7.20
CA LYS A 146 1.01 -3.02 8.34
C LYS A 146 1.21 -1.86 9.30
N HIS A 147 1.28 -0.63 8.80
CA HIS A 147 1.42 0.56 9.64
C HIS A 147 0.11 0.89 10.37
N LEU A 148 -1.04 0.77 9.70
CA LEU A 148 -2.35 1.12 10.26
C LEU A 148 -2.87 0.08 11.25
N LEU A 149 -2.63 -1.22 11.02
CA LEU A 149 -3.11 -2.29 11.89
C LEU A 149 -2.80 -2.11 13.39
N PRO A 150 -1.54 -1.88 13.82
CA PRO A 150 -1.21 -1.70 15.23
C PRO A 150 -1.79 -0.40 15.80
N LEU A 151 -1.88 0.66 14.98
CA LEU A 151 -2.46 1.95 15.38
C LEU A 151 -3.95 1.82 15.67
N ILE A 152 -4.70 1.17 14.76
CA ILE A 152 -6.13 0.92 14.92
C ILE A 152 -6.38 0.03 16.15
N LYS A 153 -5.58 -1.03 16.33
CA LYS A 153 -5.67 -1.88 17.52
C LYS A 153 -5.49 -1.06 18.81
N LYS A 154 -4.51 -0.16 18.84
CA LYS A 154 -4.27 0.74 19.97
C LYS A 154 -5.45 1.69 20.21
N TRP A 155 -5.96 2.36 19.17
CA TRP A 155 -7.07 3.30 19.31
C TRP A 155 -8.37 2.62 19.73
N ALA A 156 -8.61 1.41 19.24
CA ALA A 156 -9.74 0.59 19.64
C ALA A 156 -9.72 0.27 21.15
N THR A 157 -8.54 -0.05 21.69
CA THR A 157 -8.39 -0.29 23.14
C THR A 157 -8.45 0.97 24.00
N GLU A 158 -8.05 2.13 23.46
CA GLU A 158 -8.10 3.43 24.16
C GLU A 158 -9.53 3.98 24.29
N THR A 159 -10.49 3.46 23.51
CA THR A 159 -11.87 3.94 23.48
C THR A 159 -12.78 3.19 24.49
N LYS A 160 -12.20 2.30 25.31
CA LYS A 160 -12.87 1.69 26.48
C LYS A 160 -13.21 2.72 27.56
#